data_AF-A0A445LUH0-F1
#
_entry.id   AF-A0A445LUH0-F1
#
_cell.length_a   1.000
_cell.length_b   1.000
_cell.length_c   1.000
_cell.angle_alpha   90.00
_cell.angle_beta   90.00
_cell.angle_gamma   90.00
#
_symmetry.space_group_name_H-M   'P 1'
#
loop_
_entity.id
_entity.type
_entity.pdbx_description
1 polymer ?
#
loop_
_entity_poly.entity_id
_entity_poly.type
_entity_poly.pdbx_seq_one_letter_code
_entity_poly.pdbx_strand_id
1 'polypeptide(L)'
;MSSKWSNIGNLRMYLIQPVVWTLIETIFLPYANARLSRGLPLPIIHGFILQNAEIILSTSGLAVCSDVAFADSNKRFLQLN
;
A
#
# COMPACT_ATOMS: atom_id res chain seq x y z
N MET A 1 0.99 25.22 3.47
CA MET A 1 2.23 24.90 4.21
C MET A 1 2.61 26.10 5.07
N SER A 2 3.07 25.87 6.30
CA SER A 2 3.53 26.95 7.22
C SER A 2 5.00 26.74 7.58
N SER A 3 5.77 27.81 7.66
CA SER A 3 7.19 27.75 8.03
C SER A 3 7.33 27.44 9.51
N LYS A 4 8.00 26.34 9.85
CA LYS A 4 8.36 26.03 11.25
C LYS A 4 9.64 26.74 11.70
N TRP A 5 10.62 26.89 10.81
CA TRP A 5 11.91 27.52 11.07
C TRP A 5 12.59 27.92 9.77
N SER A 6 13.35 29.03 9.76
CA SER A 6 14.16 29.44 8.61
C SER A 6 15.36 30.26 9.07
N ASN A 7 16.57 29.87 8.64
CA ASN A 7 17.80 30.62 8.90
C ASN A 7 18.00 31.84 7.96
N ILE A 8 17.16 31.98 6.93
CA ILE A 8 17.22 33.05 5.91
C ILE A 8 16.02 34.03 6.04
N GLY A 9 15.25 33.94 7.12
CA GLY A 9 14.07 34.78 7.35
C GLY A 9 12.80 34.21 6.73
N ASN A 10 11.74 35.03 6.63
CA ASN A 10 10.41 34.56 6.26
C ASN A 10 10.33 34.14 4.78
N LEU A 11 10.37 32.83 4.55
CA LEU A 11 10.18 32.23 3.24
C LEU A 11 8.69 32.16 2.91
N ARG A 12 8.32 32.74 1.76
CA ARG A 12 6.96 32.66 1.20
C ARG A 12 6.68 31.23 0.74
N MET A 13 6.05 30.45 1.62
CA MET A 13 5.76 29.02 1.41
C MET A 13 4.99 28.72 0.11
N TYR A 14 4.20 29.67 -0.42
CA TYR A 14 3.51 29.49 -1.69
C TYR A 14 4.46 29.36 -2.90
N LEU A 15 5.67 29.92 -2.82
CA LEU A 15 6.65 29.85 -3.91
C LEU A 15 7.27 28.45 -4.03
N ILE A 16 7.43 27.75 -2.90
CA ILE A 16 8.00 26.39 -2.88
C ILE A 16 6.94 25.30 -3.02
N GLN A 17 5.67 25.64 -2.77
CA GLN A 17 4.54 24.73 -2.89
C GLN A 17 4.50 23.97 -4.23
N PRO A 18 4.64 24.60 -5.42
CA PRO A 18 4.63 23.87 -6.69
C PRO A 18 5.78 22.87 -6.78
N VAL A 19 6.97 23.24 -6.32
CA VAL A 19 8.15 22.34 -6.34
C VAL A 19 7.92 21.13 -5.44
N VAL A 20 7.44 21.34 -4.22
CA VAL A 20 7.13 20.27 -3.28
C VAL A 20 6.02 19.38 -3.83
N TRP A 21 4.99 19.96 -4.44
CA TRP A 21 3.90 19.22 -5.06
C TRP A 21 4.41 18.31 -6.19
N THR A 22 5.20 18.86 -7.11
CA THR A 22 5.81 18.08 -8.20
C THR A 22 6.67 16.95 -7.66
N LEU A 23 7.48 17.18 -6.62
CA LEU A 23 8.28 16.11 -6.02
C LEU A 23 7.41 15.00 -5.42
N ILE A 24 6.33 15.37 -4.72
CA ILE A 24 5.39 14.40 -4.14
C ILE A 24 4.76 13.55 -5.25
N GLU A 25 4.26 14.16 -6.33
CA GLU A 25 3.60 13.44 -7.42
C GLU A 25 4.57 12.59 -8.26
N THR A 26 5.76 13.10 -8.55
CA THR A 26 6.66 12.47 -9.53
C THR A 26 7.62 11.45 -8.92
N ILE A 27 7.93 11.57 -7.63
CA ILE A 27 8.92 10.72 -6.97
C ILE A 27 8.29 9.95 -5.83
N PHE A 28 7.72 10.64 -4.84
CA PHE A 28 7.28 9.99 -3.60
C PHE A 28 6.06 9.09 -3.80
N LEU A 29 5.03 9.56 -4.51
CA LEU A 29 3.84 8.78 -4.83
C LEU A 29 4.16 7.51 -5.62
N PRO A 30 4.85 7.56 -6.78
CA PRO A 30 5.15 6.35 -7.54
C PRO A 30 6.06 5.41 -6.78
N TYR A 31 7.02 5.92 -6.00
CA TYR A 31 7.87 5.07 -5.16
C TYR A 31 7.10 4.36 -4.05
N ALA A 32 6.20 5.08 -3.34
CA ALA A 32 5.34 4.49 -2.32
C ALA A 32 4.42 3.41 -2.93
N ASN A 33 3.81 3.70 -4.08
CA ASN A 33 2.98 2.73 -4.81
C ASN A 33 3.77 1.51 -5.26
N ALA A 34 5.00 1.69 -5.77
CA ALA A 34 5.88 0.59 -6.16
C ALA A 34 6.31 -0.27 -4.97
N ARG A 35 6.41 0.31 -3.77
CA ARG A 35 6.68 -0.45 -2.54
C ARG A 35 5.44 -1.19 -2.04
N LEU A 36 4.27 -0.57 -2.11
CA LEU A 36 2.99 -1.19 -1.71
C LEU A 36 2.59 -2.32 -2.67
N SER A 37 2.87 -2.18 -3.98
CA SER A 37 2.55 -3.20 -4.98
C SER A 37 3.34 -4.49 -4.82
N ARG A 38 4.53 -4.44 -4.19
CA ARG A 38 5.28 -5.64 -3.80
C ARG A 38 4.54 -6.47 -2.73
N GLY A 39 3.58 -5.86 -2.04
CA GLY A 39 2.81 -6.49 -0.99
C GLY A 39 3.59 -6.69 0.31
N LEU A 40 2.94 -7.35 1.26
CA LEU A 40 3.50 -7.77 2.53
C LEU A 40 3.31 -9.28 2.63
N PRO A 41 4.34 -10.06 3.01
CA PRO A 41 4.18 -11.50 3.15
C PRO A 41 3.26 -11.78 4.35
N LEU A 42 2.12 -12.42 4.10
CA LEU A 42 1.25 -12.91 5.16
C LEU A 42 1.74 -14.28 5.65
N PRO A 43 1.68 -14.56 6.96
CA PRO A 43 1.95 -15.89 7.51
C PRO A 43 0.77 -16.82 7.18
N ILE A 44 0.81 -17.44 6.00
CA ILE A 44 -0.22 -18.36 5.51
C ILE A 44 0.24 -19.80 5.74
N ILE A 45 -0.68 -20.66 6.18
CA ILE A 45 -0.43 -22.10 6.29
C ILE A 45 -0.28 -22.69 4.89
N HIS A 46 0.80 -23.45 4.66
CA HIS A 46 1.06 -24.12 3.39
C HIS A 46 -0.14 -24.97 2.94
N GLY A 47 -0.45 -24.92 1.64
CA GLY A 47 -1.58 -25.65 1.05
C GLY A 47 -2.88 -24.85 0.96
N PHE A 48 -2.89 -23.59 1.41
CA PHE A 48 -4.04 -22.70 1.33
C PHE A 48 -3.74 -21.41 0.57
N ILE A 49 -4.75 -20.88 -0.10
CA ILE A 49 -4.77 -19.58 -0.75
C ILE A 49 -5.90 -18.73 -0.16
N LEU A 50 -5.67 -17.42 -0.10
CA LEU A 50 -6.65 -16.44 0.35
C LEU A 50 -7.49 -15.96 -0.85
N GLN A 51 -8.80 -15.87 -0.68
CA GLN A 51 -9.76 -15.35 -1.66
C GLN A 51 -10.66 -14.31 -1.01
N ASN A 52 -11.17 -13.37 -1.81
CA ASN A 52 -12.07 -12.31 -1.34
C ASN A 52 -11.59 -11.59 -0.06
N ALA A 53 -10.34 -11.15 -0.05
CA ALA A 53 -9.79 -10.45 1.09
C ALA A 53 -10.40 -9.05 1.25
N GLU A 54 -10.89 -8.74 2.44
CA GLU A 54 -11.38 -7.44 2.88
C GLU A 54 -10.41 -6.84 3.89
N ILE A 55 -10.12 -5.54 3.72
CA ILE A 55 -9.25 -4.79 4.63
C ILE A 55 -10.13 -3.84 5.44
N ILE A 56 -10.20 -4.08 6.75
CA ILE A 56 -10.99 -3.28 7.68
C ILE A 56 -10.04 -2.44 8.52
N LEU A 57 -10.17 -1.11 8.39
CA LEU A 57 -9.43 -0.16 9.20
C LEU A 57 -10.19 0.11 10.50
N SER A 58 -9.54 -0.16 11.62
CA SER A 58 -10.03 0.18 12.97
C SER A 58 -9.14 1.26 13.60
N THR A 59 -9.62 1.91 14.66
CA THR A 59 -8.94 3.02 15.32
C THR A 59 -7.50 2.71 15.77
N SER A 60 -7.20 1.45 16.09
CA SER A 60 -5.89 0.99 16.58
C SER A 60 -5.25 -0.12 15.76
N GLY A 61 -5.85 -0.50 14.63
CA GLY A 61 -5.39 -1.68 13.90
C GLY A 61 -5.95 -1.80 12.49
N LEU A 62 -5.30 -2.64 11.71
CA LEU A 62 -5.72 -3.04 10.38
C LEU A 62 -6.00 -4.54 10.42
N ALA A 63 -7.26 -4.91 10.20
CA ALA A 63 -7.68 -6.30 10.10
C ALA A 63 -7.80 -6.69 8.63
N VAL A 64 -7.27 -7.87 8.29
CA VAL A 64 -7.43 -8.47 6.97
C VAL A 64 -8.25 -9.73 7.15
N CYS A 65 -9.48 -9.72 6.65
CA CYS A 65 -10.41 -10.85 6.68
C CYS A 65 -10.47 -11.45 5.29
N SER A 66 -10.42 -12.78 5.15
CA SER A 66 -10.42 -13.42 3.83
C SER A 66 -10.91 -14.85 3.93
N ASP A 67 -11.57 -15.31 2.88
CA ASP A 67 -11.94 -16.71 2.73
C ASP A 67 -10.72 -17.54 2.34
N VAL A 68 -10.70 -18.79 2.80
CA VAL A 68 -9.57 -19.70 2.58
C VAL A 68 -9.99 -20.80 1.62
N ALA A 69 -9.16 -21.09 0.61
CA ALA A 69 -9.34 -22.21 -0.31
C ALA A 69 -8.10 -23.09 -0.36
N PHE A 70 -8.29 -24.40 -0.59
CA PHE A 70 -7.17 -25.32 -0.77
C PHE A 70 -6.45 -25.07 -2.10
N ALA A 71 -5.13 -24.93 -2.05
CA ALA A 71 -4.29 -24.65 -3.21
C ALA A 71 -4.32 -25.79 -4.25
N ASP A 72 -4.52 -27.05 -3.82
CA ASP A 72 -4.52 -28.22 -4.70
C ASP A 72 -5.85 -28.47 -5.44
N SER A 73 -6.95 -27.84 -5.01
CA SER A 73 -8.25 -27.96 -5.70
C SER A 73 -8.21 -27.38 -7.12
N ASN A 74 -7.34 -26.40 -7.36
CA ASN A 74 -7.17 -25.79 -8.68
C ASN A 74 -6.49 -26.74 -9.68
N LYS A 75 -5.76 -27.76 -9.22
CA LYS A 75 -5.13 -28.76 -10.11
C LYS A 75 -6.11 -29.84 -10.57
N ARG A 76 -7.14 -30.18 -9.77
CA ARG A 76 -8.14 -31.17 -10.19
C ARG A 76 -9.15 -30.62 -11.19
N PHE A 77 -9.50 -29.34 -11.11
CA PHE A 77 -10.42 -28.70 -12.06
C PHE A 77 -9.77 -28.49 -13.44
N LEU A 78 -8.48 -28.17 -13.50
CA LEU A 78 -7.71 -28.01 -14.74
C LEU A 78 -7.30 -29.34 -15.41
N GLN A 79 -7.55 -30.49 -14.78
CA GLN A 79 -7.29 -31.84 -15.34
C GLN A 79 -8.57 -32.51 -15.87
N LEU A 80 -9.73 -31.87 -15.74
CA LEU A 80 -11.04 -32.39 -16.15
C LEU A 80 -11.64 -31.66 -17.37
N ASN A 81 -10.85 -30.82 -18.06
CA ASN A 81 -11.25 -30.14 -19.29
C ASN A 81 -10.21 -30.29 -20.38
#